data_AF-I1KC40-F1
#
_entry.id   AF-I1KC40-F1
#
_cell.length_a   1.000
_cell.length_b   1.000
_cell.length_c   1.000
_cell.angle_alpha   90.00
_cell.angle_beta   90.00
_cell.angle_gamma   90.00
#
_symmetry.space_group_name_H-M   'P 1'
#
loop_
_entity.id
_entity.type
_entity.pdbx_description
1 polymer ?
#
loop_
_entity_poly.entity_id
_entity_poly.type
_entity_poly.pdbx_seq_one_letter_code
_entity_poly.pdbx_strand_id
1 'polypeptide(L)'
;MNNQAKNIATSSLFGHSGMAPQPQPHHPNPIQQWNHPNPLLSQSQSHPQTQFHGLFQFSEPQSQVFAQAQYAQAQLQSQAARAHPQVPQTQPFAHLHNVKTNTANGVSSLGTGSAKRATLKPPLRSHNSLNMNQSTPFKATKLTPAVLQKKQIPEKVAALLPESALYTQLLDFEAQVDASLARRKIDIQETKLPPHVQKTLRVYVFNTFSNHAKMDADNRKADDESWWSLKIIGRILEDGVDSMSGISQGSSPSYPKFSAFFKKITILLDQSLYPDNHVTVWDSARSPTQQDGFEVKRKGNKEFTAVIAIEMNYTPDKFMVSPPLSKLLGIEVETRPRIIATLSNYVKSRKLQIPNDPSFFICDPSLQMVFGEEKMDFTMVSQKLAQHLTQPQPIHMEHNIKLSGHSPAVSACYDIQVDVPFPLEKDMSTFLAGFESQKEIEAYDEAIRTSLKKIQEHHRRRAFFLSFSQSPAEFIDTLIASQSKDLKLVAGDASHNVQKELPSEFFNQPWVEDAVIRYLNRKSAGSDAHGHN
;
A
#
# COMPACT_ATOMS: atom_id res chain seq x y z
N MET A 1 43.94 0.27 -30.11
CA MET A 1 44.26 -1.13 -29.70
C MET A 1 42.94 -1.89 -29.64
N ASN A 2 42.91 -3.11 -30.18
CA ASN A 2 41.69 -3.92 -30.34
C ASN A 2 41.11 -4.43 -29.02
N ASN A 3 39.78 -4.57 -28.94
CA ASN A 3 39.17 -5.91 -29.00
C ASN A 3 37.66 -5.92 -29.27
N GLN A 4 37.23 -7.01 -29.92
CA GLN A 4 35.83 -7.41 -30.19
C GLN A 4 35.20 -7.97 -28.89
N ALA A 5 33.94 -8.42 -28.74
CA ALA A 5 32.85 -8.83 -29.65
C ALA A 5 31.50 -8.73 -28.84
N LYS A 6 30.30 -9.22 -29.22
CA LYS A 6 29.75 -9.95 -30.39
C LYS A 6 28.21 -9.75 -30.40
N ASN A 7 27.53 -9.85 -31.54
CA ASN A 7 26.05 -9.91 -31.61
C ASN A 7 25.55 -11.37 -31.75
N ILE A 8 24.35 -11.65 -31.25
CA ILE A 8 23.52 -12.82 -31.61
C ILE A 8 22.08 -12.33 -31.83
N ALA A 9 21.40 -12.88 -32.84
CA ALA A 9 20.08 -12.45 -33.32
C ALA A 9 19.01 -13.54 -33.15
N THR A 10 17.74 -13.13 -33.12
CA THR A 10 16.48 -13.80 -33.55
C THR A 10 15.30 -12.93 -33.07
N SER A 11 14.14 -12.81 -33.73
CA SER A 11 13.72 -13.01 -35.13
C SER A 11 12.30 -12.45 -35.28
N SER A 12 11.99 -11.70 -36.35
CA SER A 12 10.67 -11.08 -36.57
C SER A 12 9.72 -11.97 -37.36
N LEU A 13 8.41 -11.93 -37.06
CA LEU A 13 7.35 -12.36 -37.99
C LEU A 13 5.99 -11.75 -37.59
N PHE A 14 5.54 -10.76 -38.36
CA PHE A 14 4.23 -10.68 -39.02
C PHE A 14 3.88 -9.22 -39.37
N GLY A 15 3.55 -9.01 -40.64
CA GLY A 15 2.86 -7.82 -41.10
C GLY A 15 2.05 -8.18 -42.34
N HIS A 16 0.97 -7.44 -42.60
CA HIS A 16 0.51 -7.11 -43.95
C HIS A 16 -0.40 -5.88 -43.92
N SER A 17 -0.46 -5.19 -45.06
CA SER A 17 -0.81 -3.76 -45.15
C SER A 17 -2.11 -3.52 -45.93
N GLY A 18 -2.75 -2.36 -45.73
CA GLY A 18 -3.87 -1.89 -46.56
C GLY A 18 -4.24 -0.42 -46.30
N MET A 19 -4.14 0.42 -47.35
CA MET A 19 -4.43 1.87 -47.41
C MET A 19 -5.95 2.13 -47.63
N ALA A 20 -6.57 3.32 -47.63
CA ALA A 20 -6.42 4.66 -47.00
C ALA A 20 -7.76 5.47 -47.30
N PRO A 21 -7.91 6.83 -47.28
CA PRO A 21 -8.71 7.47 -46.22
C PRO A 21 -9.81 8.52 -46.60
N GLN A 22 -10.68 8.85 -45.61
CA GLN A 22 -11.42 10.14 -45.38
C GLN A 22 -12.55 10.59 -46.36
N PRO A 23 -13.41 11.61 -46.03
CA PRO A 23 -13.60 12.38 -44.77
C PRO A 23 -15.07 12.54 -44.21
N GLN A 24 -15.18 13.28 -43.09
CA GLN A 24 -16.34 13.83 -42.32
C GLN A 24 -17.24 14.87 -43.08
N PRO A 25 -18.29 15.58 -42.54
CA PRO A 25 -18.60 15.98 -41.13
C PRO A 25 -20.11 16.18 -40.65
N HIS A 26 -20.29 16.61 -39.37
CA HIS A 26 -21.47 17.28 -38.71
C HIS A 26 -22.75 16.43 -38.42
N HIS A 27 -23.65 16.68 -37.43
CA HIS A 27 -23.99 17.82 -36.51
C HIS A 27 -24.57 17.30 -35.11
N PRO A 28 -25.25 18.04 -34.18
CA PRO A 28 -25.07 17.85 -32.72
C PRO A 28 -26.28 17.40 -31.84
N ASN A 29 -25.99 17.18 -30.54
CA ASN A 29 -26.85 17.02 -29.32
C ASN A 29 -28.01 18.05 -29.16
N PRO A 30 -29.11 17.83 -28.36
CA PRO A 30 -29.04 17.69 -26.88
C PRO A 30 -30.19 17.00 -26.04
N ILE A 31 -29.83 16.62 -24.78
CA ILE A 31 -30.55 16.75 -23.46
C ILE A 31 -32.06 16.39 -23.30
N GLN A 32 -32.37 15.44 -22.38
CA GLN A 32 -33.34 15.52 -21.23
C GLN A 32 -33.40 14.14 -20.51
N GLN A 33 -32.87 13.94 -19.30
CA GLN A 33 -33.54 14.07 -17.97
C GLN A 33 -34.96 13.48 -17.85
N TRP A 34 -35.18 12.49 -16.95
CA TRP A 34 -36.34 12.37 -16.04
C TRP A 34 -36.00 11.43 -14.84
N ASN A 35 -36.65 11.68 -13.68
CA ASN A 35 -36.29 11.13 -12.35
C ASN A 35 -37.17 9.93 -11.89
N HIS A 36 -36.74 9.30 -10.78
CA HIS A 36 -37.42 8.29 -9.93
C HIS A 36 -38.76 8.79 -9.28
N PRO A 37 -39.46 8.08 -8.34
CA PRO A 37 -39.30 6.71 -7.78
C PRO A 37 -40.61 5.85 -7.60
N ASN A 38 -40.43 4.63 -7.05
CA ASN A 38 -41.45 3.68 -6.53
C ASN A 38 -42.41 4.24 -5.46
N PRO A 39 -43.58 3.61 -5.17
CA PRO A 39 -43.72 2.87 -3.89
C PRO A 39 -44.75 1.69 -3.75
N LEU A 40 -44.46 0.81 -2.77
CA LEU A 40 -45.34 0.14 -1.76
C LEU A 40 -46.35 -1.02 -2.07
N LEU A 41 -46.30 -2.03 -1.17
CA LEU A 41 -47.34 -2.95 -0.63
C LEU A 41 -48.11 -3.89 -1.60
N SER A 42 -48.24 -5.22 -1.36
CA SER A 42 -48.68 -5.88 -0.12
C SER A 42 -48.33 -7.40 -0.09
N GLN A 43 -48.65 -8.08 1.03
CA GLN A 43 -48.30 -9.48 1.33
C GLN A 43 -49.37 -10.50 0.91
N SER A 44 -48.96 -11.73 0.57
CA SER A 44 -49.56 -12.98 1.10
C SER A 44 -48.75 -14.23 0.71
N GLN A 45 -48.79 -15.28 1.55
CA GLN A 45 -47.99 -16.50 1.43
C GLN A 45 -48.71 -17.65 0.69
N SER A 46 -47.96 -18.46 -0.05
CA SER A 46 -48.14 -19.92 -0.10
C SER A 46 -46.85 -20.61 -0.59
N HIS A 47 -46.65 -21.87 -0.22
CA HIS A 47 -45.35 -22.58 -0.32
C HIS A 47 -45.19 -23.41 -1.63
N PRO A 48 -43.96 -23.81 -1.99
CA PRO A 48 -43.58 -24.10 -3.37
C PRO A 48 -43.65 -25.59 -3.77
N GLN A 49 -43.68 -25.84 -5.07
CA GLN A 49 -43.40 -27.16 -5.66
C GLN A 49 -42.08 -27.11 -6.42
N THR A 50 -41.20 -28.08 -6.16
CA THR A 50 -39.82 -28.12 -6.64
C THR A 50 -39.66 -28.89 -7.95
N GLN A 51 -39.07 -28.26 -8.97
CA GLN A 51 -38.30 -28.95 -10.01
C GLN A 51 -37.04 -28.13 -10.33
N PHE A 52 -35.86 -28.71 -10.09
CA PHE A 52 -34.57 -28.13 -10.46
C PHE A 52 -33.88 -29.08 -11.45
N HIS A 53 -33.97 -28.76 -12.74
CA HIS A 53 -33.08 -29.30 -13.77
C HIS A 53 -32.08 -28.18 -14.10
N GLY A 54 -30.81 -28.37 -13.73
CA GLY A 54 -29.78 -27.33 -13.80
C GLY A 54 -28.44 -27.87 -14.28
N LEU A 55 -28.32 -28.06 -15.61
CA LEU A 55 -27.04 -28.24 -16.28
C LEU A 55 -26.28 -26.91 -16.26
N PHE A 56 -25.28 -26.77 -15.37
CA PHE A 56 -24.35 -25.64 -15.43
C PHE A 56 -23.26 -25.91 -16.47
N GLN A 57 -23.48 -25.39 -17.67
CA GLN A 57 -22.46 -25.32 -18.71
C GLN A 57 -21.51 -24.16 -18.40
N PHE A 58 -20.23 -24.46 -18.12
CA PHE A 58 -19.20 -23.43 -17.94
C PHE A 58 -19.04 -22.61 -19.23
N SER A 59 -19.15 -21.29 -19.12
CA SER A 59 -18.81 -20.37 -20.21
C SER A 59 -17.29 -20.37 -20.44
N GLU A 60 -16.88 -20.42 -21.71
CA GLU A 60 -15.51 -20.67 -22.15
C GLU A 60 -14.36 -19.83 -21.52
N PRO A 61 -14.52 -18.55 -21.09
CA PRO A 61 -13.39 -17.82 -20.49
C PRO A 61 -12.98 -18.30 -19.08
N GLN A 62 -13.83 -19.02 -18.33
CA GLN A 62 -13.44 -19.51 -17.00
C GLN A 62 -12.61 -20.81 -17.05
N SER A 63 -12.85 -21.65 -18.05
CA SER A 63 -12.14 -22.93 -18.24
C SER A 63 -10.64 -22.73 -18.52
N GLN A 64 -10.28 -21.67 -19.25
CA GLN A 64 -8.87 -21.35 -19.56
C GLN A 64 -8.08 -20.94 -18.31
N VAL A 65 -8.68 -20.17 -17.39
CA VAL A 65 -7.99 -19.72 -16.16
C VAL A 65 -7.66 -20.91 -15.24
N PHE A 66 -8.60 -21.85 -15.08
CA PHE A 66 -8.35 -23.08 -14.30
C PHE A 66 -7.27 -23.97 -14.93
N ALA A 67 -7.31 -24.16 -16.26
CA ALA A 67 -6.30 -24.95 -16.96
C ALA A 67 -4.89 -24.31 -16.87
N GLN A 68 -4.80 -22.98 -16.98
CA GLN A 68 -3.53 -22.26 -16.91
C GLN A 68 -2.94 -22.24 -15.49
N ALA A 69 -3.79 -22.18 -14.45
CA ALA A 69 -3.38 -22.29 -13.05
C ALA A 69 -2.81 -23.70 -12.73
N GLN A 70 -3.46 -24.78 -13.19
CA GLN A 70 -2.93 -26.15 -13.04
C GLN A 70 -1.59 -26.33 -13.75
N TYR A 71 -1.43 -25.76 -14.96
CA TYR A 71 -0.17 -25.84 -15.70
C TYR A 71 0.99 -25.12 -14.99
N ALA A 72 0.73 -23.96 -14.38
CA ALA A 72 1.71 -23.24 -13.57
C ALA A 72 2.12 -24.02 -12.31
N GLN A 73 1.17 -24.68 -11.64
CA GLN A 73 1.43 -25.48 -10.44
C GLN A 73 2.28 -26.73 -10.76
N ALA A 74 2.05 -27.38 -11.90
CA ALA A 74 2.85 -28.50 -12.39
C ALA A 74 4.30 -28.09 -12.77
N GLN A 75 4.51 -26.89 -13.31
CA GLN A 75 5.86 -26.38 -13.58
C GLN A 75 6.63 -26.02 -12.30
N LEU A 76 5.96 -25.47 -11.28
CA LEU A 76 6.57 -25.17 -9.97
C LEU A 76 7.02 -26.44 -9.23
N GLN A 77 6.19 -27.50 -9.20
CA GLN A 77 6.57 -28.76 -8.55
C GLN A 77 7.70 -29.49 -9.29
N SER A 78 7.72 -29.46 -10.64
CA SER A 78 8.78 -30.11 -11.43
C SER A 78 10.12 -29.38 -11.42
N GLN A 79 10.15 -28.07 -11.10
CA GLN A 79 11.39 -27.34 -10.84
C GLN A 79 11.90 -27.52 -9.40
N ALA A 80 11.00 -27.55 -8.40
CA ALA A 80 11.38 -27.80 -7.00
C ALA A 80 12.02 -29.19 -6.80
N ALA A 81 11.54 -30.22 -7.52
CA ALA A 81 12.07 -31.58 -7.45
C ALA A 81 13.48 -31.78 -8.06
N ARG A 82 14.06 -30.76 -8.71
CA ARG A 82 15.40 -30.84 -9.36
C ARG A 82 16.52 -30.09 -8.62
N ALA A 83 16.22 -29.49 -7.46
CA ALA A 83 17.14 -28.58 -6.75
C ALA A 83 17.53 -29.05 -5.33
N HIS A 84 17.97 -30.32 -5.18
CA HIS A 84 18.55 -30.83 -3.92
C HIS A 84 19.88 -31.59 -4.16
N PRO A 85 21.04 -30.98 -3.83
CA PRO A 85 22.31 -31.69 -3.71
C PRO A 85 22.34 -32.55 -2.44
N GLN A 86 22.92 -33.75 -2.54
CA GLN A 86 23.04 -34.70 -1.44
C GLN A 86 24.06 -34.24 -0.39
N VAL A 87 23.78 -34.52 0.90
CA VAL A 87 24.77 -34.47 2.00
C VAL A 87 24.63 -35.76 2.84
N PRO A 88 25.72 -36.46 3.21
CA PRO A 88 25.62 -37.82 3.79
C PRO A 88 25.30 -37.85 5.30
N GLN A 89 24.67 -38.95 5.72
CA GLN A 89 24.34 -39.24 7.12
C GLN A 89 25.57 -39.62 7.97
N THR A 90 25.51 -39.27 9.27
CA THR A 90 26.22 -39.98 10.35
C THR A 90 25.26 -40.20 11.53
N GLN A 91 25.43 -41.31 12.25
CA GLN A 91 24.46 -41.85 13.22
C GLN A 91 24.64 -41.31 14.66
N PRO A 92 23.59 -41.39 15.50
CA PRO A 92 23.73 -41.47 16.96
C PRO A 92 23.54 -42.91 17.48
N PHE A 93 24.40 -43.33 18.40
CA PHE A 93 24.33 -44.62 19.09
C PHE A 93 23.27 -44.61 20.22
N ALA A 94 22.75 -45.79 20.56
CA ALA A 94 21.70 -45.96 21.57
C ALA A 94 22.24 -46.21 22.98
N HIS A 95 21.49 -45.77 24.00
CA HIS A 95 21.38 -46.57 25.23
C HIS A 95 20.04 -46.42 25.94
N LEU A 96 19.59 -47.51 26.58
CA LEU A 96 18.33 -47.61 27.29
C LEU A 96 18.45 -47.02 28.70
N HIS A 97 17.32 -46.63 29.32
CA HIS A 97 16.81 -47.29 30.53
C HIS A 97 15.35 -46.92 30.81
N ASN A 98 14.56 -47.90 31.24
CA ASN A 98 13.17 -47.74 31.69
C ASN A 98 13.07 -48.37 33.08
N VAL A 99 12.63 -47.62 34.09
CA VAL A 99 12.43 -48.13 35.45
C VAL A 99 11.12 -47.59 36.02
N LYS A 100 10.20 -48.52 36.32
CA LYS A 100 9.04 -48.26 37.19
C LYS A 100 9.51 -48.29 38.64
N THR A 101 9.01 -47.38 39.48
CA THR A 101 8.98 -47.56 40.93
C THR A 101 7.57 -47.27 41.46
N ASN A 102 7.13 -48.12 42.37
CA ASN A 102 5.84 -48.04 43.05
C ASN A 102 6.09 -47.80 44.55
N THR A 103 5.02 -47.69 45.35
CA THR A 103 5.01 -47.73 46.85
C THR A 103 5.72 -46.61 47.62
N ALA A 104 4.96 -45.84 48.42
CA ALA A 104 4.88 -46.00 49.88
C ALA A 104 4.05 -44.88 50.56
N ASN A 105 3.31 -45.25 51.62
CA ASN A 105 2.43 -44.37 52.40
C ASN A 105 3.18 -43.38 53.29
N GLY A 106 2.53 -42.28 53.67
CA GLY A 106 2.95 -41.38 54.76
C GLY A 106 1.84 -40.42 55.20
N VAL A 107 1.16 -40.75 56.30
CA VAL A 107 0.08 -39.92 56.88
C VAL A 107 0.61 -39.11 58.07
N SER A 108 0.28 -37.82 58.14
CA SER A 108 0.21 -37.08 59.40
C SER A 108 -0.68 -35.84 59.27
N SER A 109 -1.59 -35.67 60.22
CA SER A 109 -2.60 -34.60 60.27
C SER A 109 -2.30 -33.57 61.37
N LEU A 110 -3.04 -32.45 61.33
CA LEU A 110 -3.54 -31.59 62.43
C LEU A 110 -3.23 -30.09 62.28
N GLY A 111 -4.21 -29.25 62.67
CA GLY A 111 -4.06 -27.79 62.77
C GLY A 111 -5.27 -26.96 62.32
N THR A 112 -6.37 -26.97 63.07
CA THR A 112 -7.55 -26.10 62.86
C THR A 112 -7.40 -24.73 63.55
N GLY A 113 -7.95 -23.65 62.98
CA GLY A 113 -7.81 -22.30 63.57
C GLY A 113 -8.65 -21.17 62.95
N SER A 114 -9.84 -20.95 63.50
CA SER A 114 -10.85 -19.89 63.30
C SER A 114 -10.50 -18.49 62.70
N ALA A 115 -11.26 -18.12 61.66
CA ALA A 115 -12.19 -16.96 61.55
C ALA A 115 -11.80 -15.46 61.81
N LYS A 116 -12.39 -14.58 60.95
CA LYS A 116 -12.55 -13.09 61.03
C LYS A 116 -11.24 -12.27 60.86
N ARG A 117 -11.13 -11.27 59.97
CA ARG A 117 -12.00 -10.08 59.76
C ARG A 117 -11.54 -9.30 58.50
N ALA A 118 -12.43 -8.55 57.84
CA ALA A 118 -12.10 -7.73 56.68
C ALA A 118 -11.54 -6.33 57.05
N THR A 119 -10.58 -5.82 56.26
CA THR A 119 -10.27 -4.38 56.16
C THR A 119 -9.70 -4.03 54.77
N LEU A 120 -9.83 -2.76 54.36
CA LEU A 120 -9.74 -2.27 52.96
C LEU A 120 -8.52 -1.38 52.68
N LYS A 121 -8.18 -1.24 51.38
CA LYS A 121 -7.50 -0.08 50.71
C LYS A 121 -6.00 0.18 51.02
N PRO A 122 -5.30 1.05 50.25
CA PRO A 122 -5.53 1.54 48.87
C PRO A 122 -4.25 1.50 47.95
N PRO A 123 -4.36 1.78 46.63
CA PRO A 123 -3.20 1.84 45.72
C PRO A 123 -2.57 3.24 45.59
N LEU A 124 -1.28 3.31 45.18
CA LEU A 124 -0.53 4.54 44.89
C LEU A 124 0.02 4.56 43.46
N ARG A 125 0.11 5.77 42.89
CA ARG A 125 0.55 6.06 41.50
C ARG A 125 2.07 6.22 41.41
N SER A 126 2.64 5.97 40.22
CA SER A 126 3.93 6.53 39.79
C SER A 126 3.78 7.24 38.43
N HIS A 127 4.68 8.18 38.14
CA HIS A 127 4.48 9.29 37.18
C HIS A 127 5.16 9.09 35.80
N ASN A 128 4.63 9.84 34.83
CA ASN A 128 5.29 10.47 33.67
C ASN A 128 6.45 9.76 32.94
N SER A 129 6.26 9.55 31.63
CA SER A 129 6.98 10.38 30.64
C SER A 129 6.22 10.43 29.31
N LEU A 130 6.05 11.62 28.75
CA LEU A 130 5.44 11.85 27.44
C LEU A 130 6.56 11.88 26.40
N ASN A 131 6.46 11.08 25.33
CA ASN A 131 7.16 11.40 24.10
C ASN A 131 6.30 11.08 22.89
N MET A 132 6.10 12.08 22.04
CA MET A 132 5.25 12.02 20.86
C MET A 132 5.97 11.29 19.73
N ASN A 133 5.41 10.19 19.27
CA ASN A 133 5.75 9.63 17.96
C ASN A 133 4.47 9.20 17.25
N GLN A 134 4.33 9.64 15.99
CA GLN A 134 3.17 9.35 15.17
C GLN A 134 3.22 7.89 14.70
N SER A 135 2.55 7.00 15.42
CA SER A 135 2.26 5.65 14.94
C SER A 135 0.78 5.55 14.58
N THR A 136 0.48 5.63 13.28
CA THR A 136 -0.84 5.31 12.73
C THR A 136 -1.24 3.88 13.12
N PRO A 137 -2.43 3.65 13.69
CA PRO A 137 -2.88 2.30 14.03
C PRO A 137 -3.36 1.58 12.77
N PHE A 138 -2.43 1.18 11.91
CA PHE A 138 -2.74 0.24 10.85
C PHE A 138 -3.13 -1.08 11.49
N LYS A 139 -4.46 -1.30 11.58
CA LYS A 139 -5.03 -2.63 11.74
C LYS A 139 -4.49 -3.47 10.59
N ALA A 140 -3.45 -4.24 10.87
CA ALA A 140 -3.14 -5.37 10.03
C ALA A 140 -4.41 -6.20 9.92
N THR A 141 -4.93 -6.36 8.70
CA THR A 141 -5.90 -7.38 8.36
C THR A 141 -5.19 -8.73 8.46
N LYS A 142 -4.78 -9.09 9.68
CA LYS A 142 -4.42 -10.46 10.03
C LYS A 142 -5.68 -11.26 9.77
N LEU A 143 -5.67 -11.99 8.66
CA LEU A 143 -6.36 -13.26 8.54
C LEU A 143 -5.85 -14.16 9.66
N THR A 144 -6.36 -13.94 10.88
CA THR A 144 -6.07 -14.80 12.03
C THR A 144 -6.51 -16.20 11.66
N PRO A 145 -5.73 -17.25 11.98
CA PRO A 145 -6.08 -18.63 11.65
C PRO A 145 -7.46 -19.08 12.20
N ALA A 146 -7.99 -18.35 13.19
CA ALA A 146 -9.37 -18.45 13.68
C ALA A 146 -10.49 -18.15 12.66
N VAL A 147 -10.21 -17.48 11.53
CA VAL A 147 -11.19 -17.30 10.44
C VAL A 147 -11.20 -18.50 9.51
N LEU A 148 -10.02 -19.04 9.17
CA LEU A 148 -9.89 -20.26 8.36
C LEU A 148 -10.56 -21.46 9.05
N GLN A 149 -10.38 -21.62 10.37
CA GLN A 149 -11.10 -22.62 11.17
C GLN A 149 -12.64 -22.49 11.13
N LYS A 150 -13.19 -21.31 10.76
CA LYS A 150 -14.64 -21.09 10.61
C LYS A 150 -15.15 -21.31 9.19
N LYS A 151 -14.28 -21.41 8.17
CA LYS A 151 -14.64 -21.77 6.79
C LYS A 151 -14.54 -23.29 6.53
N GLN A 152 -13.77 -24.03 7.35
CA GLN A 152 -13.52 -25.45 7.10
C GLN A 152 -14.75 -26.35 7.29
N ILE A 153 -15.05 -27.19 6.29
CA ILE A 153 -16.09 -28.23 6.37
C ILE A 153 -15.62 -29.35 7.30
N PRO A 154 -16.41 -29.81 8.28
CA PRO A 154 -16.05 -30.95 9.11
C PRO A 154 -15.82 -32.22 8.27
N GLU A 155 -14.76 -32.96 8.54
CA GLU A 155 -14.31 -34.13 7.76
C GLU A 155 -15.42 -35.18 7.49
N LYS A 156 -16.33 -35.39 8.47
CA LYS A 156 -17.49 -36.29 8.34
C LYS A 156 -18.53 -35.82 7.32
N VAL A 157 -18.62 -34.51 7.08
CA VAL A 157 -19.45 -33.91 6.01
C VAL A 157 -18.74 -34.02 4.67
N ALA A 158 -17.41 -33.84 4.65
CA ALA A 158 -16.62 -33.94 3.42
C ALA A 158 -16.70 -35.34 2.78
N ALA A 159 -16.66 -36.39 3.60
CA ALA A 159 -16.85 -37.78 3.16
C ALA A 159 -18.24 -38.09 2.55
N LEU A 160 -19.24 -37.23 2.75
CA LEU A 160 -20.61 -37.41 2.25
C LEU A 160 -20.92 -36.60 0.99
N LEU A 161 -20.04 -35.67 0.59
CA LEU A 161 -20.24 -34.74 -0.51
C LEU A 161 -18.94 -34.66 -1.34
N PRO A 162 -18.83 -35.33 -2.50
CA PRO A 162 -17.60 -35.33 -3.28
C PRO A 162 -17.18 -33.93 -3.75
N GLU A 163 -18.14 -33.01 -3.93
CA GLU A 163 -17.89 -31.60 -4.27
C GLU A 163 -17.23 -30.80 -3.13
N SER A 164 -17.22 -31.31 -1.89
CA SER A 164 -16.51 -30.68 -0.77
C SER A 164 -14.98 -30.64 -0.97
N ALA A 165 -14.45 -31.56 -1.78
CA ALA A 165 -13.05 -31.54 -2.19
C ALA A 165 -12.75 -30.31 -3.06
N LEU A 166 -13.66 -29.93 -3.97
CA LEU A 166 -13.53 -28.71 -4.78
C LEU A 166 -13.61 -27.46 -3.91
N TYR A 167 -14.50 -27.42 -2.92
CA TYR A 167 -14.55 -26.31 -1.96
C TYR A 167 -13.24 -26.18 -1.16
N THR A 168 -12.64 -27.29 -0.75
CA THR A 168 -11.35 -27.30 -0.03
C THR A 168 -10.23 -26.78 -0.94
N GLN A 169 -10.16 -27.22 -2.20
CA GLN A 169 -9.21 -26.70 -3.19
C GLN A 169 -9.39 -25.20 -3.46
N LEU A 170 -10.64 -24.71 -3.47
CA LEU A 170 -10.93 -23.28 -3.62
C LEU A 170 -10.46 -22.46 -2.41
N LEU A 171 -10.59 -22.98 -1.17
CA LEU A 171 -10.02 -22.34 0.03
C LEU A 171 -8.49 -22.31 0.00
N ASP A 172 -7.85 -23.40 -0.43
CA ASP A 172 -6.38 -23.45 -0.57
C ASP A 172 -5.87 -22.49 -1.66
N PHE A 173 -6.66 -22.29 -2.72
CA PHE A 173 -6.37 -21.31 -3.77
C PHE A 173 -6.62 -19.86 -3.31
N GLU A 174 -7.73 -19.59 -2.60
CA GLU A 174 -8.02 -18.31 -1.93
C GLU A 174 -6.83 -17.92 -1.04
N ALA A 175 -6.38 -18.81 -0.17
CA ALA A 175 -5.24 -18.57 0.72
C ALA A 175 -3.91 -18.29 -0.02
N GLN A 176 -3.67 -18.92 -1.17
CA GLN A 176 -2.49 -18.66 -2.01
C GLN A 176 -2.56 -17.30 -2.70
N VAL A 177 -3.74 -16.92 -3.19
CA VAL A 177 -3.98 -15.60 -3.80
C VAL A 177 -3.83 -14.50 -2.74
N ASP A 178 -4.48 -14.63 -1.58
CA ASP A 178 -4.38 -13.69 -0.47
C ASP A 178 -2.94 -13.50 0.02
N ALA A 179 -2.19 -14.60 0.19
CA ALA A 179 -0.78 -14.53 0.59
C ALA A 179 0.08 -13.81 -0.47
N SER A 180 -0.21 -14.01 -1.75
CA SER A 180 0.49 -13.37 -2.87
C SER A 180 0.15 -11.89 -2.99
N LEU A 181 -1.12 -11.52 -2.83
CA LEU A 181 -1.60 -10.14 -2.81
C LEU A 181 -1.09 -9.38 -1.58
N ALA A 182 -1.08 -10.00 -0.40
CA ALA A 182 -0.54 -9.41 0.82
C ALA A 182 0.97 -9.17 0.70
N ARG A 183 1.74 -10.13 0.14
CA ARG A 183 3.16 -9.92 -0.17
C ARG A 183 3.33 -8.76 -1.16
N ARG A 184 2.57 -8.75 -2.27
CA ARG A 184 2.68 -7.69 -3.27
C ARG A 184 2.32 -6.30 -2.73
N LYS A 185 1.36 -6.21 -1.81
CA LYS A 185 1.03 -4.98 -1.08
C LYS A 185 2.20 -4.49 -0.24
N ILE A 186 2.86 -5.38 0.51
CA ILE A 186 4.07 -5.06 1.28
C ILE A 186 5.19 -4.63 0.34
N ASP A 187 5.48 -5.37 -0.74
CA ASP A 187 6.49 -5.02 -1.73
C ASP A 187 6.27 -3.59 -2.27
N ILE A 188 5.03 -3.24 -2.63
CA ILE A 188 4.64 -1.92 -3.15
C ILE A 188 4.81 -0.81 -2.10
N GLN A 189 4.54 -1.09 -0.82
CA GLN A 189 4.72 -0.13 0.28
C GLN A 189 6.18 0.02 0.72
N GLU A 190 6.99 -1.04 0.62
CA GLU A 190 8.42 -1.03 0.93
C GLU A 190 9.28 -0.53 -0.24
N THR A 191 8.78 -0.57 -1.48
CA THR A 191 9.47 -0.03 -2.64
C THR A 191 9.60 1.49 -2.51
N LYS A 192 10.76 1.93 -2.03
CA LYS A 192 11.19 3.33 -1.98
C LYS A 192 11.45 3.87 -3.39
N LEU A 193 10.38 4.07 -4.16
CA LEU A 193 10.44 4.78 -5.43
C LEU A 193 10.89 6.22 -5.19
N PRO A 194 11.63 6.81 -6.14
CA PRO A 194 11.86 8.24 -6.12
C PRO A 194 10.51 8.95 -6.34
N PRO A 195 10.14 9.97 -5.54
CA PRO A 195 8.88 10.68 -5.72
C PRO A 195 8.82 11.44 -7.07
N HIS A 196 9.99 11.78 -7.62
CA HIS A 196 10.12 12.44 -8.90
C HIS A 196 11.24 11.81 -9.75
N VAL A 197 11.09 11.91 -11.07
CA VAL A 197 12.11 11.54 -12.07
C VAL A 197 12.47 12.79 -12.85
N GLN A 198 13.76 12.96 -13.15
CA GLN A 198 14.23 14.06 -13.99
C GLN A 198 13.84 13.82 -15.46
N LYS A 199 13.31 14.86 -16.09
CA LYS A 199 12.97 14.91 -17.50
C LYS A 199 13.40 16.25 -18.09
N THR A 200 13.69 16.25 -19.39
CA THR A 200 14.01 17.47 -20.14
C THR A 200 12.72 18.21 -20.50
N LEU A 201 12.56 19.42 -19.97
CA LEU A 201 11.59 20.40 -20.44
C LEU A 201 12.22 21.22 -21.56
N ARG A 202 11.72 21.08 -22.79
CA ARG A 202 12.13 21.92 -23.92
C ARG A 202 11.27 23.16 -24.00
N VAL A 203 11.88 24.32 -23.82
CA VAL A 203 11.28 25.66 -23.90
C VAL A 203 11.55 26.25 -25.28
N TYR A 204 10.50 26.72 -25.95
CA TYR A 204 10.54 27.41 -27.23
C TYR A 204 10.29 28.89 -27.00
N VAL A 205 11.20 29.74 -27.50
CA VAL A 205 11.05 31.19 -27.50
C VAL A 205 11.05 31.68 -28.95
N PHE A 206 9.98 32.36 -29.33
CA PHE A 206 9.81 32.91 -30.67
C PHE A 206 8.88 34.12 -30.64
N ASN A 207 8.98 34.98 -31.65
CA ASN A 207 8.09 36.12 -31.79
C ASN A 207 7.42 36.16 -33.16
N THR A 208 6.25 36.78 -33.20
CA THR A 208 5.46 37.04 -34.42
C THR A 208 5.13 38.53 -34.48
N PHE A 209 5.02 39.11 -35.66
CA PHE A 209 4.74 40.54 -35.84
C PHE A 209 3.68 40.78 -36.91
N SER A 210 3.03 41.95 -36.85
CA SER A 210 2.25 42.52 -37.95
C SER A 210 2.79 43.91 -38.24
N ASN A 211 3.17 44.15 -39.50
CA ASN A 211 3.70 45.44 -39.94
C ASN A 211 2.72 46.03 -40.95
N HIS A 212 1.96 47.03 -40.52
CA HIS A 212 0.93 47.69 -41.32
C HIS A 212 1.50 48.78 -42.25
N ALA A 213 2.78 49.14 -42.12
CA ALA A 213 3.42 50.23 -42.85
C ALA A 213 3.72 49.96 -44.34
N LYS A 214 3.29 48.80 -44.90
CA LYS A 214 3.59 48.41 -46.29
C LYS A 214 2.41 48.42 -47.27
N MET A 215 1.18 48.71 -46.81
CA MET A 215 0.00 48.53 -47.67
C MET A 215 -0.66 49.84 -48.16
N ASP A 216 -0.52 50.96 -47.45
CA ASP A 216 -1.04 52.27 -47.89
C ASP A 216 -0.01 53.39 -47.71
N ALA A 217 0.43 54.00 -48.81
CA ALA A 217 1.47 55.03 -48.81
C ALA A 217 0.99 56.44 -48.38
N ASP A 218 -0.30 56.61 -48.08
CA ASP A 218 -0.94 57.93 -47.90
C ASP A 218 -1.45 58.18 -46.46
N ASN A 219 -1.29 57.23 -45.54
CA ASN A 219 -1.90 57.32 -44.20
C ASN A 219 -0.86 57.37 -43.06
N ARG A 220 -0.59 58.58 -42.55
CA ARG A 220 0.35 58.84 -41.44
C ARG A 220 -0.02 58.20 -40.09
N LYS A 221 -1.08 57.38 -40.03
CA LYS A 221 -1.48 56.60 -38.87
C LYS A 221 -0.86 55.19 -38.81
N ALA A 222 -0.28 54.69 -39.91
CA ALA A 222 0.19 53.30 -40.01
C ALA A 222 1.27 52.88 -38.98
N ASP A 223 2.01 53.85 -38.42
CA ASP A 223 3.04 53.57 -37.41
C ASP A 223 2.45 53.14 -36.05
N ASP A 224 1.23 53.59 -35.74
CA ASP A 224 0.53 53.29 -34.48
C ASP A 224 -0.24 51.94 -34.52
N GLU A 225 -0.21 51.23 -35.66
CA GLU A 225 -0.86 49.90 -35.82
C GLU A 225 0.14 48.73 -35.82
N SER A 226 1.45 48.99 -35.93
CA SER A 226 2.45 47.92 -35.94
C SER A 226 2.64 47.30 -34.55
N TRP A 227 2.60 45.97 -34.48
CA TRP A 227 2.69 45.22 -33.22
C TRP A 227 3.53 43.95 -33.33
N TRP A 228 4.04 43.51 -32.18
CA TRP A 228 4.74 42.24 -32.02
C TRP A 228 4.19 41.46 -30.83
N SER A 229 4.40 40.14 -30.88
CA SER A 229 4.04 39.19 -29.83
C SER A 229 5.22 38.27 -29.57
N LEU A 230 5.65 38.18 -28.31
CA LEU A 230 6.63 37.21 -27.83
C LEU A 230 5.90 36.03 -27.19
N LYS A 231 6.21 34.81 -27.65
CA LYS A 231 5.64 33.55 -27.16
C LYS A 231 6.70 32.70 -26.49
N ILE A 232 6.37 32.21 -25.30
CA ILE A 232 7.17 31.27 -24.51
C ILE A 232 6.30 30.05 -24.26
N ILE A 233 6.65 28.91 -24.85
CA ILE A 233 5.87 27.65 -24.77
C ILE A 233 6.85 26.54 -24.40
N GLY A 234 6.44 25.53 -23.64
CA GLY A 234 7.33 24.38 -23.42
C GLY A 234 6.60 23.05 -23.29
N ARG A 235 7.34 21.98 -23.55
CA ARG A 235 6.86 20.60 -23.50
C ARG A 235 7.93 19.68 -22.90
N ILE A 236 7.49 18.70 -22.13
CA ILE A 236 8.35 17.60 -21.68
C ILE A 236 8.73 16.76 -22.89
N LEU A 237 10.00 16.36 -22.99
CA LEU A 237 10.46 15.39 -23.98
C LEU A 237 10.25 13.98 -23.43
N GLU A 238 9.63 13.12 -24.24
CA GLU A 238 9.48 11.69 -23.94
C GLU A 238 10.64 10.91 -24.55
N ASP A 239 11.29 10.07 -23.74
CA ASP A 239 12.44 9.28 -24.18
C ASP A 239 11.98 8.21 -25.20
N GLY A 240 12.43 8.33 -26.45
CA GLY A 240 12.23 7.31 -27.49
C GLY A 240 11.24 7.66 -28.61
N VAL A 241 10.68 8.87 -28.65
CA VAL A 241 9.79 9.30 -29.76
C VAL A 241 10.27 10.63 -30.36
N ASP A 242 11.26 10.56 -31.26
CA ASP A 242 11.70 11.68 -32.11
C ASP A 242 10.67 11.97 -33.23
N SER A 243 9.41 12.21 -32.87
CA SER A 243 8.40 12.69 -33.81
C SER A 243 8.58 14.19 -34.06
N MET A 244 9.27 14.49 -35.16
CA MET A 244 9.37 15.81 -35.82
C MET A 244 8.01 16.38 -36.31
N SER A 245 6.89 15.79 -35.91
CA SER A 245 5.52 16.25 -36.19
C SER A 245 5.19 17.44 -35.28
N GLY A 246 5.37 18.65 -35.81
CA GLY A 246 5.47 19.87 -35.00
C GLY A 246 4.17 20.38 -34.36
N ILE A 247 4.37 21.10 -33.25
CA ILE A 247 3.59 22.28 -32.76
C ILE A 247 2.09 22.06 -32.42
N SER A 248 1.49 20.96 -32.84
CA SER A 248 0.03 20.76 -32.90
C SER A 248 -0.49 19.54 -32.13
N GLN A 249 0.38 18.76 -31.48
CA GLN A 249 -0.03 17.68 -30.58
C GLN A 249 0.00 18.21 -29.14
N GLY A 250 -1.20 18.26 -28.52
CA GLY A 250 -1.36 18.71 -27.14
C GLY A 250 -0.62 17.82 -26.15
N SER A 251 -0.28 18.38 -24.99
CA SER A 251 0.38 17.69 -23.87
C SER A 251 -0.22 16.30 -23.62
N SER A 252 0.63 15.27 -23.57
CA SER A 252 0.23 13.96 -23.04
C SER A 252 -0.31 14.17 -21.61
N PRO A 253 -1.55 13.73 -21.29
CA PRO A 253 -2.24 14.11 -20.05
C PRO A 253 -1.65 13.48 -18.78
N SER A 254 -0.51 12.79 -18.90
CA SER A 254 0.30 12.24 -17.81
C SER A 254 1.17 13.26 -17.10
N TYR A 255 1.51 14.40 -17.74
CA TYR A 255 2.49 15.34 -17.22
C TYR A 255 1.90 16.69 -16.79
N PRO A 256 2.49 17.37 -15.78
CA PRO A 256 2.14 18.75 -15.45
C PRO A 256 2.38 19.68 -16.65
N LYS A 257 1.57 20.75 -16.74
CA LYS A 257 1.73 21.76 -17.80
C LYS A 257 2.97 22.62 -17.59
N PHE A 258 3.42 23.29 -18.65
CA PHE A 258 4.59 24.18 -18.69
C PHE A 258 4.75 25.08 -17.45
N SER A 259 3.70 25.82 -17.09
CA SER A 259 3.71 26.75 -15.94
C SER A 259 3.96 26.09 -14.57
N ALA A 260 3.71 24.79 -14.39
CA ALA A 260 3.86 24.11 -13.10
C ALA A 260 5.31 24.07 -12.60
N PHE A 261 6.27 24.10 -13.55
CA PHE A 261 7.70 24.02 -13.28
C PHE A 261 8.35 25.35 -12.88
N PHE A 262 7.58 26.45 -12.86
CA PHE A 262 8.11 27.80 -12.61
C PHE A 262 7.33 28.52 -11.52
N LYS A 263 8.07 29.17 -10.64
CA LYS A 263 7.51 30.02 -9.58
C LYS A 263 7.12 31.37 -10.13
N LYS A 264 7.99 31.95 -10.97
CA LYS A 264 7.86 33.30 -11.53
C LYS A 264 8.61 33.42 -12.85
N ILE A 265 8.04 34.15 -13.80
CA ILE A 265 8.63 34.46 -15.10
C ILE A 265 8.60 35.98 -15.26
N THR A 266 9.76 36.57 -15.50
CA THR A 266 9.94 38.02 -15.69
C THR A 266 10.46 38.27 -17.10
N ILE A 267 9.74 39.09 -17.87
CA ILE A 267 10.16 39.53 -19.20
C ILE A 267 10.54 41.02 -19.08
N LEU A 268 11.80 41.31 -19.38
CA LEU A 268 12.38 42.65 -19.42
C LEU A 268 12.50 43.07 -20.90
N LEU A 269 11.91 44.20 -21.23
CA LEU A 269 11.98 44.86 -22.53
C LEU A 269 12.93 46.06 -22.43
N ASP A 270 13.31 46.62 -23.58
CA ASP A 270 14.11 47.84 -23.62
C ASP A 270 13.36 49.02 -22.97
N GLN A 271 13.94 49.56 -21.89
CA GLN A 271 13.38 50.68 -21.12
C GLN A 271 13.29 51.97 -21.95
N SER A 272 14.15 52.14 -22.96
CA SER A 272 14.10 53.31 -23.87
C SER A 272 12.92 53.25 -24.83
N LEU A 273 12.38 52.05 -25.09
CA LEU A 273 11.22 51.82 -25.95
C LEU A 273 9.91 51.71 -25.16
N TYR A 274 9.95 51.22 -23.91
CA TYR A 274 8.77 50.95 -23.08
C TYR A 274 8.89 51.49 -21.65
N PRO A 275 9.08 52.80 -21.42
CA PRO A 275 9.38 53.37 -20.09
C PRO A 275 8.41 52.87 -18.99
N ASP A 276 7.10 52.92 -19.23
CA ASP A 276 6.09 52.57 -18.23
C ASP A 276 5.82 51.06 -18.08
N ASN A 277 6.16 50.25 -19.09
CA ASN A 277 5.71 48.86 -19.23
C ASN A 277 6.82 47.88 -19.67
N HIS A 278 8.08 48.23 -19.43
CA HIS A 278 9.24 47.42 -19.79
C HIS A 278 9.36 46.11 -18.99
N VAL A 279 8.74 46.01 -17.82
CA VAL A 279 8.73 44.77 -17.02
C VAL A 279 7.36 44.12 -17.07
N THR A 280 7.30 42.84 -17.47
CA THR A 280 6.09 42.02 -17.38
C THR A 280 6.39 40.79 -16.51
N VAL A 281 5.62 40.60 -15.43
CA VAL A 281 5.85 39.51 -14.45
C VAL A 281 4.62 38.60 -14.40
N TRP A 282 4.85 37.30 -14.57
CA TRP A 282 3.90 36.25 -14.17
C TRP A 282 4.41 35.56 -12.91
N ASP A 283 3.49 35.27 -11.98
CA ASP A 283 3.75 34.71 -10.65
C ASP A 283 2.73 33.60 -10.39
N SER A 284 3.21 32.37 -10.17
CA SER A 284 2.38 31.18 -9.97
C SER A 284 1.45 31.32 -8.76
N ALA A 285 1.87 32.04 -7.71
CA ALA A 285 1.05 32.28 -6.52
C ALA A 285 -0.21 33.13 -6.81
N ARG A 286 -0.25 33.80 -7.96
CA ARG A 286 -1.38 34.63 -8.43
C ARG A 286 -2.21 33.97 -9.53
N SER A 287 -1.81 32.78 -9.99
CA SER A 287 -2.37 32.11 -11.16
C SER A 287 -2.62 30.63 -10.86
N PRO A 288 -3.76 30.27 -10.21
CA PRO A 288 -4.05 28.88 -9.82
C PRO A 288 -4.28 27.96 -11.01
N THR A 289 -4.59 28.50 -12.20
CA THR A 289 -4.75 27.74 -13.43
C THR A 289 -3.40 27.53 -14.12
N GLN A 290 -3.04 26.26 -14.31
CA GLN A 290 -1.85 25.89 -15.06
C GLN A 290 -2.02 26.18 -16.56
N GLN A 291 -1.04 26.89 -17.13
CA GLN A 291 -0.90 27.26 -18.53
C GLN A 291 0.20 26.45 -19.23
N ASP A 292 0.06 26.27 -20.55
CA ASP A 292 1.01 25.56 -21.42
C ASP A 292 2.04 26.50 -22.07
N GLY A 293 1.84 27.81 -21.94
CA GLY A 293 2.73 28.85 -22.44
C GLY A 293 2.20 30.24 -22.09
N PHE A 294 3.00 31.26 -22.44
CA PHE A 294 2.71 32.67 -22.20
C PHE A 294 2.90 33.48 -23.50
N GLU A 295 2.07 34.50 -23.69
CA GLU A 295 2.12 35.40 -24.83
C GLU A 295 2.09 36.86 -24.34
N VAL A 296 3.07 37.66 -24.74
CA VAL A 296 3.13 39.11 -24.44
C VAL A 296 3.07 39.89 -25.75
N LYS A 297 2.03 40.71 -25.91
CA LYS A 297 1.84 41.59 -27.08
C LYS A 297 2.09 43.05 -26.72
N ARG A 298 2.81 43.78 -27.58
CA ARG A 298 2.99 45.24 -27.48
C ARG A 298 2.96 45.87 -28.89
N LYS A 299 2.58 47.14 -28.97
CA LYS A 299 2.83 47.97 -30.17
C LYS A 299 4.34 48.23 -30.30
N GLY A 300 4.85 48.36 -31.52
CA GLY A 300 6.24 48.75 -31.76
C GLY A 300 6.76 48.36 -33.14
N ASN A 301 7.65 49.21 -33.68
CA ASN A 301 8.24 49.13 -35.02
C ASN A 301 9.78 48.97 -35.00
N LYS A 302 10.40 48.88 -33.82
CA LYS A 302 11.86 48.74 -33.63
C LYS A 302 12.21 47.36 -33.07
N GLU A 303 13.27 46.76 -33.61
CA GLU A 303 13.88 45.53 -33.09
C GLU A 303 14.73 45.83 -31.85
N PHE A 304 14.72 44.94 -30.86
CA PHE A 304 15.48 45.04 -29.61
C PHE A 304 15.67 43.66 -28.96
N THR A 305 16.55 43.55 -27.97
CA THR A 305 16.76 42.31 -27.20
C THR A 305 15.88 42.31 -25.95
N ALA A 306 15.01 41.31 -25.83
CA ALA A 306 14.24 41.05 -24.62
C ALA A 306 14.98 40.05 -23.73
N VAL A 307 15.02 40.28 -22.42
CA VAL A 307 15.61 39.36 -21.44
C VAL A 307 14.49 38.66 -20.67
N ILE A 308 14.51 37.33 -20.68
CA ILE A 308 13.54 36.46 -20.01
C ILE A 308 14.27 35.83 -18.81
N ALA A 309 13.82 36.12 -17.60
CA ALA A 309 14.33 35.55 -16.37
C ALA A 309 13.28 34.61 -15.75
N ILE A 310 13.65 33.35 -15.51
CA ILE A 310 12.74 32.30 -15.03
C ILE A 310 13.21 31.78 -13.66
N GLU A 311 12.36 31.92 -12.65
CA GLU A 311 12.53 31.31 -11.32
C GLU A 311 11.86 29.92 -11.33
N MET A 312 12.64 28.87 -11.11
CA MET A 312 12.17 27.48 -11.08
C MET A 312 11.32 27.18 -9.84
N ASN A 313 10.29 26.34 -9.99
CA ASN A 313 9.48 25.81 -8.89
C ASN A 313 9.93 24.38 -8.56
N TYR A 314 10.98 24.26 -7.75
CA TYR A 314 11.46 22.95 -7.30
C TYR A 314 10.56 22.39 -6.21
N THR A 315 9.95 21.24 -6.44
CA THR A 315 9.21 20.48 -5.43
C THR A 315 9.81 19.07 -5.37
N PRO A 316 10.45 18.65 -4.25
CA PRO A 316 10.77 19.44 -3.06
C PRO A 316 11.84 20.53 -3.31
N ASP A 317 11.90 21.53 -2.41
CA ASP A 317 12.84 22.65 -2.47
C ASP A 317 14.31 22.22 -2.69
N LYS A 318 14.92 22.80 -3.72
CA LYS A 318 16.36 22.69 -4.00
C LYS A 318 17.09 23.97 -3.66
N PHE A 319 18.37 23.82 -3.29
CA PHE A 319 19.27 24.89 -2.90
C PHE A 319 20.51 24.86 -3.79
N MET A 320 20.99 26.03 -4.17
CA MET A 320 22.28 26.20 -4.82
C MET A 320 23.38 26.19 -3.75
N VAL A 321 24.34 25.28 -3.89
CA VAL A 321 25.47 25.17 -2.95
C VAL A 321 26.56 26.21 -3.23
N SER A 322 27.23 26.69 -2.19
CA SER A 322 28.39 27.58 -2.34
C SER A 322 29.51 26.93 -3.18
N PRO A 323 30.29 27.69 -3.97
CA PRO A 323 31.34 27.13 -4.84
C PRO A 323 32.36 26.20 -4.15
N PRO A 324 32.83 26.45 -2.90
CA PRO A 324 33.70 25.52 -2.19
C PRO A 324 33.06 24.15 -1.94
N LEU A 325 31.77 24.13 -1.57
CA LEU A 325 30.99 22.91 -1.34
C LEU A 325 30.65 22.21 -2.65
N SER A 326 30.38 22.97 -3.72
CA SER A 326 30.14 22.43 -5.07
C SER A 326 31.34 21.63 -5.56
N LYS A 327 32.54 22.21 -5.46
CA LYS A 327 33.81 21.56 -5.81
C LYS A 327 34.10 20.30 -4.97
N LEU A 328 33.63 20.26 -3.72
CA LEU A 328 33.79 19.11 -2.83
C LEU A 328 32.87 17.94 -3.20
N LEU A 329 31.59 18.22 -3.44
CA LEU A 329 30.53 17.20 -3.58
C LEU A 329 30.17 16.87 -5.04
N GLY A 330 30.59 17.67 -6.02
CA GLY A 330 30.19 17.51 -7.42
C GLY A 330 28.72 17.82 -7.68
N ILE A 331 28.16 18.77 -6.91
CA ILE A 331 26.74 19.15 -6.93
C ILE A 331 26.65 20.67 -7.09
N GLU A 332 25.68 21.17 -7.86
CA GLU A 332 25.40 22.61 -8.00
C GLU A 332 24.06 22.99 -7.34
N VAL A 333 22.98 22.30 -7.71
CA VAL A 333 21.61 22.54 -7.19
C VAL A 333 20.96 21.22 -6.79
N GLU A 334 20.65 21.05 -5.50
CA GLU A 334 20.02 19.82 -4.97
C GLU A 334 19.21 20.10 -3.69
N THR A 335 18.44 19.09 -3.28
CA THR A 335 17.67 19.10 -2.03
C THR A 335 18.59 18.97 -0.82
N ARG A 336 18.24 19.63 0.30
CA ARG A 336 19.03 19.57 1.55
C ARG A 336 19.30 18.12 2.05
N PRO A 337 18.34 17.17 2.01
CA PRO A 337 18.61 15.77 2.39
C PRO A 337 19.62 15.09 1.47
N ARG A 338 19.58 15.35 0.16
CA ARG A 338 20.55 14.79 -0.79
C ARG A 338 21.96 15.32 -0.55
N ILE A 339 22.10 16.63 -0.33
CA ILE A 339 23.40 17.27 -0.03
C ILE A 339 24.01 16.66 1.24
N ILE A 340 23.22 16.47 2.30
CA ILE A 340 23.67 15.81 3.54
C ILE A 340 24.06 14.33 3.28
N ALA A 341 23.28 13.60 2.48
CA ALA A 341 23.59 12.21 2.12
C ALA A 341 24.90 12.09 1.33
N THR A 342 25.13 12.97 0.35
CA THR A 342 26.37 13.01 -0.44
C THR A 342 27.57 13.36 0.45
N LEU A 343 27.43 14.31 1.38
CA LEU A 343 28.46 14.63 2.37
C LEU A 343 28.77 13.44 3.29
N SER A 344 27.76 12.74 3.80
CA SER A 344 27.95 11.48 4.56
C SER A 344 28.71 10.44 3.73
N ASN A 345 28.39 10.30 2.45
CA ASN A 345 29.05 9.34 1.55
C ASN A 345 30.50 9.74 1.24
N TYR A 346 30.80 11.04 1.15
CA TYR A 346 32.17 11.56 1.05
C TYR A 346 33.01 11.23 2.30
N VAL A 347 32.45 11.49 3.49
CA VAL A 347 33.10 11.17 4.78
C VAL A 347 33.37 9.66 4.90
N LYS A 348 32.42 8.82 4.49
CA LYS A 348 32.56 7.35 4.50
C LYS A 348 33.58 6.85 3.49
N SER A 349 33.55 7.34 2.24
CA SER A 349 34.48 6.89 1.19
C SER A 349 35.94 7.23 1.49
N ARG A 350 36.18 8.37 2.18
CA ARG A 350 37.50 8.78 2.67
C ARG A 350 37.87 8.23 4.05
N LYS A 351 37.00 7.43 4.69
CA LYS A 351 37.20 6.86 6.03
C LYS A 351 37.50 7.91 7.11
N LEU A 352 36.85 9.07 7.02
CA LEU A 352 37.09 10.22 7.90
C LEU A 352 36.32 10.15 9.24
N GLN A 353 35.42 9.18 9.39
CA GLN A 353 34.65 8.96 10.61
C GLN A 353 35.54 8.43 11.74
N ILE A 354 35.38 8.94 12.97
CA ILE A 354 36.22 8.54 14.11
C ILE A 354 35.80 7.14 14.60
N PRO A 355 36.69 6.13 14.63
CA PRO A 355 36.31 4.76 14.99
C PRO A 355 35.75 4.60 16.41
N ASN A 356 36.23 5.42 17.35
CA ASN A 356 35.82 5.37 18.76
C ASN A 356 34.53 6.18 19.05
N ASP A 357 34.11 7.05 18.13
CA ASP A 357 32.91 7.87 18.28
C ASP A 357 32.30 8.16 16.89
N PRO A 358 31.38 7.31 16.41
CA PRO A 358 30.82 7.42 15.06
C PRO A 358 29.96 8.68 14.87
N SER A 359 29.68 9.45 15.92
CA SER A 359 28.97 10.73 15.86
C SER A 359 29.81 11.83 15.19
N PHE A 360 31.14 11.69 15.22
CA PHE A 360 32.07 12.70 14.70
C PHE A 360 32.90 12.19 13.53
N PHE A 361 33.36 13.15 12.72
CA PHE A 361 34.36 12.91 11.68
C PHE A 361 35.44 13.99 11.68
N ILE A 362 36.61 13.62 11.17
CA ILE A 362 37.75 14.50 10.94
C ILE A 362 37.53 15.17 9.59
N CYS A 363 37.59 16.49 9.55
CA CYS A 363 37.58 17.24 8.30
C CYS A 363 38.96 17.12 7.64
N ASP A 364 39.00 16.57 6.43
CA ASP A 364 40.19 16.68 5.58
C ASP A 364 40.40 18.13 5.10
N PRO A 365 41.53 18.50 4.47
CA PRO A 365 41.78 19.88 4.05
C PRO A 365 40.68 20.47 3.14
N SER A 366 39.93 19.64 2.41
CA SER A 366 38.83 20.06 1.56
C SER A 366 37.59 20.42 2.40
N LEU A 367 37.29 19.61 3.41
CA LEU A 367 36.22 19.87 4.39
C LEU A 367 36.56 21.06 5.30
N GLN A 368 37.82 21.20 5.73
CA GLN A 368 38.30 22.34 6.52
C GLN A 368 38.15 23.65 5.75
N MET A 369 38.43 23.66 4.43
CA MET A 369 38.19 24.83 3.57
C MET A 369 36.71 25.23 3.47
N VAL A 370 35.77 24.29 3.65
CA VAL A 370 34.33 24.57 3.65
C VAL A 370 33.85 25.01 5.04
N PHE A 371 34.09 24.21 6.07
CA PHE A 371 33.47 24.38 7.38
C PHE A 371 34.33 25.13 8.42
N GLY A 372 35.65 25.25 8.20
CA GLY A 372 36.58 25.93 9.11
C GLY A 372 36.96 25.14 10.37
N GLU A 373 36.52 23.88 10.50
CA GLU A 373 36.72 23.04 11.69
C GLU A 373 37.53 21.79 11.36
N GLU A 374 38.44 21.37 12.25
CA GLU A 374 39.25 20.16 12.11
C GLU A 374 38.45 18.87 12.39
N LYS A 375 37.47 18.94 13.31
CA LYS A 375 36.59 17.83 13.72
C LYS A 375 35.17 18.36 13.82
N MET A 376 34.21 17.66 13.21
CA MET A 376 32.80 18.07 13.18
C MET A 376 31.85 16.92 13.60
N ASP A 377 30.75 17.28 14.25
CA ASP A 377 29.64 16.38 14.61
C ASP A 377 28.62 16.28 13.45
N PHE A 378 28.17 15.08 13.12
CA PHE A 378 27.09 14.85 12.16
C PHE A 378 25.78 15.58 12.51
N THR A 379 25.48 15.84 13.78
CA THR A 379 24.31 16.63 14.19
C THR A 379 24.44 18.10 13.79
N MET A 380 25.65 18.67 13.90
CA MET A 380 25.95 20.07 13.59
C MET A 380 26.05 20.35 12.08
N VAL A 381 26.29 19.31 11.26
CA VAL A 381 26.32 19.40 9.78
C VAL A 381 25.12 20.17 9.25
N SER A 382 23.90 19.90 9.74
CA SER A 382 22.69 20.54 9.22
C SER A 382 22.68 22.06 9.45
N GLN A 383 23.22 22.53 10.58
CA GLN A 383 23.33 23.95 10.91
C GLN A 383 24.47 24.60 10.13
N LYS A 384 25.67 23.99 10.13
CA LYS A 384 26.85 24.49 9.41
C LYS A 384 26.62 24.56 7.91
N LEU A 385 25.89 23.60 7.34
CA LEU A 385 25.51 23.59 5.94
C LEU A 385 24.64 24.80 5.55
N ALA A 386 23.84 25.37 6.45
CA ALA A 386 22.91 26.45 6.12
C ALA A 386 23.62 27.72 5.58
N GLN A 387 24.84 28.02 6.02
CA GLN A 387 25.63 29.15 5.49
C GLN A 387 26.17 28.90 4.06
N HIS A 388 26.12 27.65 3.58
CA HIS A 388 26.56 27.23 2.25
C HIS A 388 25.40 26.92 1.30
N LEU A 389 24.14 27.13 1.73
CA LEU A 389 22.95 26.91 0.92
C LEU A 389 22.26 28.25 0.61
N THR A 390 22.11 28.54 -0.68
CA THR A 390 21.40 29.73 -1.18
C THR A 390 20.21 29.30 -2.04
N GLN A 391 19.28 30.22 -2.27
CA GLN A 391 18.21 30.00 -3.25
C GLN A 391 18.82 29.87 -4.67
N PRO A 392 18.33 28.97 -5.52
CA PRO A 392 18.77 28.87 -6.92
C PRO A 392 18.57 30.20 -7.67
N GLN A 393 19.54 30.56 -8.52
CA GLN A 393 19.45 31.76 -9.33
C GLN A 393 18.43 31.59 -10.47
N PRO A 394 17.76 32.67 -10.93
CA PRO A 394 16.90 32.62 -12.10
C PRO A 394 17.68 32.22 -13.36
N ILE A 395 17.04 31.45 -14.24
CA ILE A 395 17.58 31.14 -15.57
C ILE A 395 17.34 32.35 -16.47
N HIS A 396 18.41 32.93 -17.00
CA HIS A 396 18.34 34.07 -17.93
C HIS A 396 18.47 33.59 -19.38
N MET A 397 17.59 34.07 -20.24
CA MET A 397 17.58 33.83 -21.68
C MET A 397 17.38 35.14 -22.43
N GLU A 398 18.13 35.34 -23.51
CA GLU A 398 17.99 36.52 -24.38
C GLU A 398 17.26 36.14 -25.67
N HIS A 399 16.36 37.01 -26.12
CA HIS A 399 15.63 36.84 -27.38
C HIS A 399 15.57 38.15 -28.16
N ASN A 400 16.09 38.14 -29.38
CA ASN A 400 16.05 39.29 -30.29
C ASN A 400 14.68 39.37 -30.97
N ILE A 401 13.92 40.41 -30.67
CA ILE A 401 12.60 40.69 -31.26
C ILE A 401 12.79 41.15 -32.70
N LYS A 402 12.58 40.22 -33.65
CA LYS A 402 12.66 40.49 -35.09
C LYS A 402 11.31 40.92 -35.65
N LEU A 403 11.27 42.01 -36.41
CA LEU A 403 10.08 42.59 -37.06
C LEU A 403 10.12 42.42 -38.59
N SER A 404 11.00 41.53 -39.05
CA SER A 404 11.25 41.23 -40.45
C SER A 404 11.57 39.73 -40.66
N GLY A 405 11.35 39.22 -41.88
CA GLY A 405 11.58 37.81 -42.23
C GLY A 405 10.34 36.92 -42.13
N HIS A 406 10.55 35.60 -42.22
CA HIS A 406 9.48 34.61 -42.13
C HIS A 406 9.01 34.44 -40.67
N SER A 407 7.69 34.42 -40.43
CA SER A 407 7.08 34.34 -39.10
C SER A 407 6.22 33.08 -38.98
N PRO A 408 6.34 32.27 -37.91
CA PRO A 408 7.30 32.40 -36.82
C PRO A 408 8.67 31.82 -37.17
N ALA A 409 9.72 32.64 -37.15
CA ALA A 409 11.08 32.12 -37.07
C ALA A 409 11.29 31.56 -35.66
N VAL A 410 11.39 30.24 -35.54
CA VAL A 410 11.80 29.57 -34.28
C VAL A 410 13.24 29.99 -34.00
N SER A 411 13.42 30.99 -33.12
CA SER A 411 14.73 31.64 -32.97
C SER A 411 15.57 31.08 -31.83
N ALA A 412 14.97 30.37 -30.86
CA ALA A 412 15.70 29.63 -29.84
C ALA A 412 14.85 28.47 -29.26
N CYS A 413 15.54 27.39 -28.90
CA CYS A 413 15.02 26.36 -28.00
C CYS A 413 16.04 26.13 -26.86
N TYR A 414 15.53 25.95 -25.66
CA TYR A 414 16.31 25.78 -24.44
C TYR A 414 15.84 24.51 -23.72
N ASP A 415 16.77 23.65 -23.33
CA ASP A 415 16.47 22.40 -22.61
C ASP A 415 16.81 22.58 -21.13
N ILE A 416 15.82 22.37 -20.27
CA ILE A 416 15.91 22.57 -18.82
C ILE A 416 15.55 21.26 -18.12
N GLN A 417 16.37 20.79 -17.19
CA GLN A 417 16.05 19.61 -16.39
C GLN A 417 15.02 19.95 -15.30
N VAL A 418 13.90 19.24 -15.30
CA VAL A 418 12.81 19.39 -14.31
C VAL A 418 12.50 18.06 -13.64
N ASP A 419 12.08 18.13 -12.38
CA ASP A 419 11.59 16.95 -11.64
C ASP A 419 10.09 16.79 -11.93
N VAL A 420 9.70 15.62 -12.42
CA VAL A 420 8.32 15.27 -12.77
C VAL A 420 7.83 14.17 -11.81
N PRO A 421 6.60 14.23 -11.26
CA PRO A 421 6.04 13.16 -10.42
C PRO A 421 6.18 11.78 -11.07
N PHE A 422 6.46 10.75 -10.28
CA PHE A 422 6.71 9.42 -10.82
C PHE A 422 5.44 8.86 -11.51
N PRO A 423 5.45 8.50 -12.82
CA PRO A 423 4.21 8.22 -13.55
C PRO A 423 3.34 7.11 -12.96
N LEU A 424 3.94 6.11 -12.31
CA LEU A 424 3.23 4.97 -11.70
C LEU A 424 2.71 5.24 -10.27
N GLU A 425 3.02 6.40 -9.67
CA GLU A 425 2.60 6.73 -8.30
C GLU A 425 1.07 6.71 -8.15
N LYS A 426 0.36 7.22 -9.17
CA LYS A 426 -1.11 7.21 -9.23
C LYS A 426 -1.67 5.79 -9.30
N ASP A 427 -1.08 4.94 -10.13
CA ASP A 427 -1.53 3.56 -10.33
C ASP A 427 -1.28 2.72 -9.08
N MET A 428 -0.13 2.89 -8.43
CA MET A 428 0.20 2.26 -7.15
C MET A 428 -0.73 2.73 -6.03
N SER A 429 -1.01 4.04 -5.94
CA SER A 429 -1.96 4.60 -4.97
C SER A 429 -3.37 4.04 -5.18
N THR A 430 -3.80 3.93 -6.44
CA THR A 430 -5.10 3.35 -6.81
C THR A 430 -5.17 1.86 -6.45
N PHE A 431 -4.10 1.11 -6.73
CA PHE A 431 -3.97 -0.30 -6.36
C PHE A 431 -4.06 -0.50 -4.84
N LEU A 432 -3.34 0.31 -4.05
CA LEU A 432 -3.36 0.25 -2.60
C LEU A 432 -4.74 0.61 -2.01
N ALA A 433 -5.43 1.62 -2.56
CA ALA A 433 -6.79 1.98 -2.16
C ALA A 433 -7.80 0.85 -2.45
N GLY A 434 -7.59 0.07 -3.53
CA GLY A 434 -8.39 -1.12 -3.84
C GLY A 434 -8.44 -2.16 -2.71
N PHE A 435 -7.37 -2.28 -1.91
CA PHE A 435 -7.33 -3.18 -0.74
C PHE A 435 -8.18 -2.71 0.44
N GLU A 436 -8.64 -1.46 0.46
CA GLU A 436 -9.43 -0.93 1.58
C GLU A 436 -10.95 -1.12 1.35
N SER A 437 -11.37 -1.32 0.10
CA SER A 437 -12.78 -1.43 -0.30
C SER A 437 -13.27 -2.88 -0.43
N GLN A 438 -13.03 -3.72 0.58
CA GLN A 438 -13.35 -5.16 0.55
C GLN A 438 -14.79 -5.53 0.98
N LYS A 439 -15.74 -4.59 0.94
CA LYS A 439 -17.12 -4.78 1.45
C LYS A 439 -17.89 -5.93 0.79
N GLU A 440 -17.68 -6.17 -0.50
CA GLU A 440 -18.33 -7.28 -1.21
C GLU A 440 -17.79 -8.63 -0.75
N ILE A 441 -16.47 -8.72 -0.49
CA ILE A 441 -15.82 -9.92 0.04
C ILE A 441 -16.37 -10.25 1.43
N GLU A 442 -16.51 -9.24 2.31
CA GLU A 442 -17.13 -9.41 3.64
C GLU A 442 -18.57 -9.96 3.57
N ALA A 443 -19.35 -9.50 2.58
CA ALA A 443 -20.72 -9.97 2.36
C ALA A 443 -20.77 -11.42 1.86
N TYR A 444 -19.90 -11.80 0.93
CA TYR A 444 -19.77 -13.20 0.48
C TYR A 444 -19.30 -14.11 1.61
N ASP A 445 -18.38 -13.66 2.47
CA ASP A 445 -17.92 -14.39 3.64
C ASP A 445 -19.03 -14.66 4.67
N GLU A 446 -19.96 -13.72 4.87
CA GLU A 446 -21.16 -13.95 5.70
C GLU A 446 -22.12 -14.96 5.05
N ALA A 447 -22.33 -14.89 3.73
CA ALA A 447 -23.16 -15.84 3.00
C ALA A 447 -22.60 -17.27 3.05
N ILE A 448 -21.29 -17.43 2.88
CA ILE A 448 -20.56 -18.70 3.02
C ILE A 448 -20.74 -19.25 4.44
N ARG A 449 -20.49 -18.44 5.47
CA ARG A 449 -20.58 -18.84 6.87
C ARG A 449 -22.01 -19.21 7.28
N THR A 450 -23.00 -18.48 6.79
CA THR A 450 -24.43 -18.80 6.99
C THR A 450 -24.81 -20.12 6.32
N SER A 451 -24.29 -20.37 5.12
CA SER A 451 -24.52 -21.64 4.40
C SER A 451 -23.84 -22.81 5.10
N LEU A 452 -22.60 -22.66 5.57
CA LEU A 452 -21.88 -23.69 6.32
C LEU A 452 -22.60 -24.07 7.63
N LYS A 453 -23.14 -23.10 8.38
CA LYS A 453 -23.99 -23.36 9.56
C LYS A 453 -25.23 -24.20 9.20
N LYS A 454 -25.90 -23.90 8.08
CA LYS A 454 -27.05 -24.69 7.60
C LYS A 454 -26.62 -26.13 7.27
N ILE A 455 -25.50 -26.31 6.56
CA ILE A 455 -24.96 -27.64 6.23
C ILE A 455 -24.66 -28.46 7.50
N GLN A 456 -24.05 -27.84 8.51
CA GLN A 456 -23.78 -28.50 9.80
C GLN A 456 -25.07 -28.94 10.52
N GLU A 457 -26.11 -28.10 10.53
CA GLU A 457 -27.41 -28.43 11.11
C GLU A 457 -28.13 -29.56 10.34
N HIS A 458 -28.10 -29.54 9.00
CA HIS A 458 -28.64 -30.63 8.19
C HIS A 458 -27.88 -31.95 8.42
N HIS A 459 -26.55 -31.90 8.53
CA HIS A 459 -25.74 -33.07 8.87
C HIS A 459 -26.07 -33.62 10.26
N ARG A 460 -26.23 -32.75 11.27
CA ARG A 460 -26.63 -33.13 12.63
C ARG A 460 -28.00 -33.83 12.65
N ARG A 461 -29.00 -33.28 11.94
CA ARG A 461 -30.32 -33.91 11.78
C ARG A 461 -30.23 -35.26 11.07
N ARG A 462 -29.48 -35.34 9.96
CA ARG A 462 -29.28 -36.60 9.23
C ARG A 462 -28.64 -37.67 10.13
N ALA A 463 -27.62 -37.33 10.90
CA ALA A 463 -26.98 -38.26 11.84
C ALA A 463 -27.93 -38.74 12.94
N PHE A 464 -28.76 -37.86 13.49
CA PHE A 464 -29.79 -38.19 14.48
C PHE A 464 -30.84 -39.18 13.93
N PHE A 465 -31.39 -38.92 12.74
CA PHE A 465 -32.36 -39.84 12.13
C PHE A 465 -31.73 -41.17 11.68
N LEU A 466 -30.48 -41.17 11.20
CA LEU A 466 -29.79 -42.41 10.83
C LEU A 466 -29.49 -43.30 12.04
N SER A 467 -29.00 -42.73 13.15
CA SER A 467 -28.74 -43.50 14.38
C SER A 467 -30.02 -44.09 14.96
N PHE A 468 -31.14 -43.37 14.95
CA PHE A 468 -32.46 -43.91 15.28
C PHE A 468 -32.89 -45.06 14.35
N SER A 469 -32.64 -44.94 13.04
CA SER A 469 -33.02 -45.97 12.07
C SER A 469 -32.18 -47.26 12.13
N GLN A 470 -30.96 -47.19 12.69
CA GLN A 470 -30.04 -48.33 12.80
C GLN A 470 -30.27 -49.15 14.07
N SER A 471 -30.36 -48.49 15.22
CA SER A 471 -30.56 -49.12 16.54
C SER A 471 -31.58 -48.33 17.38
N PRO A 472 -32.89 -48.46 17.14
CA PRO A 472 -33.88 -47.60 17.78
C PRO A 472 -33.92 -47.72 19.31
N ALA A 473 -33.73 -48.92 19.86
CA ALA A 473 -33.70 -49.15 21.32
C ALA A 473 -32.46 -48.50 21.96
N GLU A 474 -31.26 -48.86 21.52
CA GLU A 474 -29.99 -48.30 22.02
C GLU A 474 -29.94 -46.78 21.88
N PHE A 475 -30.51 -46.24 20.79
CA PHE A 475 -30.62 -44.81 20.56
C PHE A 475 -31.54 -44.13 21.57
N ILE A 476 -32.72 -44.70 21.86
CA ILE A 476 -33.65 -44.14 22.86
C ILE A 476 -33.00 -44.13 24.25
N ASP A 477 -32.36 -45.24 24.65
CA ASP A 477 -31.66 -45.32 25.94
C ASP A 477 -30.53 -44.30 26.05
N THR A 478 -29.73 -44.16 24.98
CA THR A 478 -28.65 -43.17 24.88
C THR A 478 -29.19 -41.73 24.90
N LEU A 479 -30.31 -41.47 24.22
CA LEU A 479 -30.96 -40.16 24.19
C LEU A 479 -31.50 -39.75 25.57
N ILE A 480 -32.18 -40.68 26.26
CA ILE A 480 -32.68 -40.47 27.62
C ILE A 480 -31.52 -40.22 28.59
N ALA A 481 -30.44 -41.01 28.48
CA ALA A 481 -29.24 -40.82 29.31
C ALA A 481 -28.56 -39.46 29.06
N SER A 482 -28.46 -39.02 27.80
CA SER A 482 -27.92 -37.70 27.44
C SER A 482 -28.80 -36.58 27.98
N GLN A 483 -30.11 -36.59 27.68
CA GLN A 483 -31.04 -35.55 28.13
C GLN A 483 -31.12 -35.46 29.65
N SER A 484 -31.08 -36.59 30.36
CA SER A 484 -31.03 -36.63 31.83
C SER A 484 -29.75 -36.00 32.40
N LYS A 485 -28.62 -36.14 31.70
CA LYS A 485 -27.34 -35.52 32.07
C LYS A 485 -27.34 -34.02 31.77
N ASP A 486 -27.84 -33.63 30.59
CA ASP A 486 -27.92 -32.24 30.15
C ASP A 486 -28.87 -31.43 31.05
N LEU A 487 -30.00 -32.01 31.46
CA LEU A 487 -30.95 -31.42 32.40
C LEU A 487 -30.30 -31.15 33.77
N LYS A 488 -29.53 -32.11 34.32
CA LYS A 488 -28.80 -31.93 35.57
C LYS A 488 -27.73 -30.83 35.48
N LEU A 489 -27.07 -30.73 34.33
CA LEU A 489 -26.08 -29.67 34.09
C LEU A 489 -26.73 -28.29 34.00
N VAL A 490 -27.91 -28.16 33.38
CA VAL A 490 -28.69 -26.91 33.34
C VAL A 490 -29.27 -26.55 34.70
N ALA A 491 -29.69 -27.53 35.51
CA ALA A 491 -30.19 -27.31 36.86
C ALA A 491 -29.10 -26.92 37.88
N GLY A 492 -27.82 -27.14 37.56
CA GLY A 492 -26.71 -26.96 38.51
C GLY A 492 -26.50 -28.14 39.46
N ASP A 493 -27.33 -29.19 39.37
CA ASP A 493 -27.30 -30.41 40.18
C ASP A 493 -26.18 -31.36 39.74
N ALA A 494 -24.94 -30.87 39.77
CA ALA A 494 -23.75 -31.65 39.43
C ALA A 494 -23.40 -32.75 40.47
N SER A 495 -24.01 -32.70 41.66
CA SER A 495 -23.52 -33.43 42.85
C SER A 495 -24.31 -34.70 43.22
N HIS A 496 -25.56 -34.87 42.76
CA HIS A 496 -26.41 -35.96 43.24
C HIS A 496 -27.05 -36.76 42.10
N ASN A 497 -26.78 -38.06 42.12
CA ASN A 497 -27.47 -39.02 41.28
C ASN A 497 -28.15 -40.04 42.18
N VAL A 498 -29.26 -39.61 42.80
CA VAL A 498 -30.06 -40.39 43.77
C VAL A 498 -30.25 -41.84 43.33
N GLN A 499 -30.48 -42.09 42.04
CA GLN A 499 -30.71 -43.44 41.52
C GLN A 499 -29.46 -44.35 41.51
N LYS A 500 -28.24 -43.79 41.54
CA LYS A 500 -26.99 -44.51 41.82
C LYS A 500 -26.70 -44.66 43.31
N GLU A 501 -27.30 -43.84 44.17
CA GLU A 501 -27.12 -43.86 45.63
C GLU A 501 -28.07 -44.86 46.32
N LEU A 502 -29.06 -45.41 45.60
CA LEU A 502 -30.03 -46.39 46.12
C LEU A 502 -29.51 -47.84 46.26
N PRO A 503 -28.74 -48.42 45.31
CA PRO A 503 -28.27 -49.80 45.43
C PRO A 503 -27.18 -49.95 46.50
N SER A 504 -27.22 -51.04 47.27
CA SER A 504 -26.20 -51.34 48.29
C SER A 504 -24.77 -51.42 47.73
N GLU A 505 -24.61 -51.79 46.46
CA GLU A 505 -23.34 -51.80 45.73
C GLU A 505 -22.61 -50.44 45.70
N PHE A 506 -23.37 -49.33 45.80
CA PHE A 506 -22.80 -47.98 45.91
C PHE A 506 -22.01 -47.80 47.22
N PHE A 507 -22.43 -48.49 48.28
CA PHE A 507 -21.79 -48.45 49.60
C PHE A 507 -20.75 -49.58 49.81
N ASN A 508 -20.51 -50.42 48.79
CA ASN A 508 -19.46 -51.45 48.79
C ASN A 508 -18.15 -50.96 48.12
N GLN A 509 -17.88 -49.66 48.18
CA GLN A 509 -16.78 -49.00 47.47
C GLN A 509 -15.64 -48.59 48.43
N PRO A 510 -14.36 -48.58 48.00
CA PRO A 510 -13.22 -48.27 48.90
C PRO A 510 -13.28 -46.89 49.56
N TRP A 511 -14.00 -45.92 48.98
CA TRP A 511 -14.16 -44.59 49.56
C TRP A 511 -15.06 -44.58 50.80
N VAL A 512 -15.85 -45.63 51.04
CA VAL A 512 -16.88 -45.67 52.08
C VAL A 512 -16.26 -45.76 53.48
N GLU A 513 -15.19 -46.53 53.66
CA GLU A 513 -14.47 -46.62 54.95
C GLU A 513 -13.93 -45.24 55.38
N ASP A 514 -13.21 -44.56 54.48
CA ASP A 514 -12.70 -43.20 54.70
C ASP A 514 -13.84 -42.18 54.88
N ALA A 515 -14.92 -42.28 54.10
CA ALA A 515 -16.09 -41.42 54.27
C ALA A 515 -16.79 -41.61 55.64
N VAL A 516 -16.91 -42.84 56.12
CA VAL A 516 -17.45 -43.16 57.46
C VAL A 516 -16.52 -42.62 58.54
N ILE A 517 -15.20 -42.80 58.43
CA ILE A 517 -14.23 -42.24 59.38
C ILE A 517 -14.32 -40.70 59.41
N ARG A 518 -14.36 -40.04 58.25
CA ARG A 518 -14.54 -38.58 58.15
C ARG A 518 -15.87 -38.10 58.73
N TYR A 519 -16.96 -38.85 58.50
CA TYR A 519 -18.28 -38.54 59.05
C TYR A 519 -18.28 -38.68 60.58
N LEU A 520 -17.74 -39.76 61.13
CA LEU A 520 -17.63 -39.99 62.57
C LEU A 520 -16.75 -38.92 63.25
N ASN A 521 -15.58 -38.61 62.69
CA ASN A 521 -14.70 -37.54 63.18
C ASN A 521 -15.37 -36.16 63.16
N ARG A 522 -16.17 -35.87 62.12
CA ARG A 522 -16.98 -34.63 62.06
C ARG A 522 -18.10 -34.62 63.10
N LYS A 523 -18.67 -35.78 63.43
CA LYS A 523 -19.76 -35.91 64.41
C LYS A 523 -19.25 -35.82 65.85
N SER A 524 -18.11 -36.44 66.18
CA SER A 524 -17.47 -36.32 67.51
C SER A 524 -16.96 -34.89 67.76
N ALA A 525 -16.27 -34.28 66.79
CA ALA A 525 -15.82 -32.89 66.89
C ALA A 525 -16.97 -31.86 67.03
N GLY A 526 -18.22 -32.24 66.71
CA GLY A 526 -19.41 -31.44 66.96
C GLY A 526 -20.02 -31.64 68.35
N SER A 527 -19.74 -32.76 69.02
CA SER A 527 -20.31 -33.09 70.34
C SER A 527 -19.55 -32.45 71.49
N ASP A 528 -18.21 -32.31 71.37
CA ASP A 528 -17.36 -31.69 72.39
C ASP A 528 -17.56 -30.17 72.53
N ALA A 529 -18.42 -29.58 71.71
CA ALA A 529 -18.75 -28.15 71.73
C ALA A 529 -19.88 -27.78 72.71
N HIS A 530 -20.57 -28.75 73.33
CA HIS A 530 -21.76 -28.49 74.18
C HIS A 530 -21.66 -29.20 75.54
N GLY A 531 -20.80 -28.67 76.42
CA GLY A 531 -20.88 -28.88 77.87
C GLY A 531 -21.55 -27.68 78.55
N HIS A 532 -22.22 -27.91 79.68
CA HIS A 532 -22.99 -26.93 80.48
C HIS A 532 -24.25 -26.33 79.82
N ASN A 533 -25.37 -27.07 79.86
CA ASN A 533 -26.33 -26.99 80.98
C ASN A 533 -27.40 -28.10 80.90
#